data_AF-A0A2V9BJ10-F1
#
_entry.id   AF-A0A2V9BJ10-F1
#
_cell.length_a   1.000
_cell.length_b   1.000
_cell.length_c   1.000
_cell.angle_alpha   90.00
_cell.angle_beta   90.00
_cell.angle_gamma   90.00
#
_symmetry.space_group_name_H-M   'P 1'
#
loop_
_entity.id
_entity.type
_entity.pdbx_description
1 polymer ?
#
loop_
_entity_poly.entity_id
_entity_poly.type
_entity_poly.pdbx_seq_one_letter_code
_entity_poly.pdbx_strand_id
1 'polypeptide(L)' 'TPIKRVMTPNPLVITPTTPLRDAAALMNGNKVGCLPVVEGGRLVGILTVIDMLAVLVRVLSGGIAQKSSAQSR' A
#
# COMPACT_ATOMS: atom_id res chain seq x y z
N THR A 1 5.59 16.40 -25.42
CA THR A 1 5.92 17.04 -24.12
C THR A 1 6.86 16.16 -23.32
N PRO A 2 7.99 16.64 -22.79
CA PRO A 2 8.86 15.84 -21.91
C PRO A 2 8.11 15.36 -20.65
N ILE A 3 8.28 14.10 -20.25
CA ILE A 3 7.61 13.49 -19.07
C ILE A 3 7.83 14.32 -17.80
N LYS A 4 9.04 14.84 -17.62
CA LYS A 4 9.40 15.70 -16.49
C LYS A 4 8.52 16.96 -16.34
N ARG A 5 7.80 17.37 -17.39
CA ARG A 5 6.88 18.52 -17.36
C ARG A 5 5.47 18.16 -16.92
N VAL A 6 5.12 16.88 -16.88
CA VAL A 6 3.76 16.40 -16.57
C VAL A 6 3.69 15.54 -15.31
N MET A 7 4.83 15.03 -14.82
CA MET A 7 4.89 14.23 -13.61
C MET A 7 4.72 15.07 -12.34
N THR A 8 4.25 14.44 -11.26
CA THR A 8 4.32 15.01 -9.91
C THR A 8 5.74 14.83 -9.34
N PRO A 9 6.48 15.90 -9.05
CA PRO A 9 7.78 15.79 -8.39
C PRO A 9 7.57 15.40 -6.92
N ASN A 10 8.44 14.54 -6.39
CA ASN A 10 8.40 14.05 -5.01
C ASN A 10 7.00 13.52 -4.61
N PRO A 11 6.54 12.43 -5.25
CA PRO A 11 5.24 11.87 -4.93
C PRO A 11 5.16 11.43 -3.47
N LEU A 12 3.94 11.35 -2.93
CA LEU A 12 3.70 10.71 -1.64
C LEU A 12 4.09 9.24 -1.74
N VAL A 13 4.91 8.76 -0.80
CA VAL A 13 5.38 7.38 -0.75
C VAL A 13 5.17 6.81 0.65
N ILE A 14 5.15 5.49 0.76
CA ILE A 14 5.11 4.76 2.03
C ILE A 14 6.26 3.76 2.11
N THR A 15 6.52 3.23 3.31
CA THR A 15 7.49 2.16 3.52
C THR A 15 6.80 0.80 3.48
N PRO A 16 7.53 -0.32 3.25
CA PRO A 16 6.95 -1.66 3.32
C PRO A 16 6.30 -2.00 4.67
N THR A 17 6.72 -1.32 5.74
CA THR A 17 6.22 -1.51 7.11
C THR A 17 5.13 -0.51 7.50
N THR A 18 4.72 0.39 6.61
CA THR A 18 3.65 1.35 6.89
C THR A 18 2.33 0.61 7.12
N PRO A 19 1.62 0.84 8.25
CA PRO A 19 0.34 0.19 8.51
C PRO A 19 -0.70 0.48 7.43
N LEU A 20 -1.48 -0.53 7.07
CA LEU A 20 -2.48 -0.44 6.00
C LEU A 20 -3.52 0.67 6.27
N ARG A 21 -3.89 0.88 7.54
CA ARG A 21 -4.78 1.96 7.97
C ARG A 21 -4.21 3.34 7.63
N ASP A 22 -2.92 3.55 7.86
CA ASP A 22 -2.28 4.84 7.64
C ASP A 22 -2.10 5.09 6.14
N ALA A 23 -1.76 4.05 5.37
CA ALA A 23 -1.78 4.12 3.91
C ALA A 23 -3.18 4.49 3.38
N ALA A 24 -4.25 3.88 3.89
CA ALA A 24 -5.62 4.23 3.53
C ALA A 24 -5.97 5.69 3.85
N ALA A 25 -5.56 6.18 5.03
CA ALA A 25 -5.77 7.56 5.44
C ALA A 25 -5.02 8.54 4.52
N LEU A 26 -3.77 8.22 4.14
CA LEU A 26 -3.00 9.00 3.18
C LEU A 26 -3.66 9.04 1.81
N MET A 27 -4.12 7.89 1.30
CA MET A 27 -4.80 7.80 0.00
C MET A 27 -6.08 8.63 -0.03
N ASN A 28 -6.93 8.49 1.00
CA ASN A 28 -8.19 9.21 1.11
C ASN A 28 -7.97 10.72 1.30
N GLY A 29 -7.07 11.10 2.21
CA GLY A 29 -6.78 12.51 2.52
C GLY A 29 -6.18 13.28 1.34
N ASN A 30 -5.35 12.62 0.53
CA ASN A 30 -4.70 13.24 -0.63
C ASN A 30 -5.40 12.94 -1.97
N LYS A 31 -6.52 12.21 -1.95
CA LYS A 31 -7.29 11.81 -3.14
C LYS A 31 -6.43 11.09 -4.19
N VAL A 32 -5.52 10.21 -3.74
CA VAL A 32 -4.65 9.42 -4.62
C VAL A 32 -5.06 7.97 -4.67
N GLY A 33 -5.04 7.37 -5.87
CA GLY A 33 -5.43 5.99 -6.10
C GLY A 33 -4.32 4.95 -5.86
N CYS A 34 -3.09 5.40 -5.67
CA CYS A 34 -1.94 4.54 -5.41
C CYS A 34 -0.87 5.26 -4.58
N LEU A 35 -0.04 4.45 -3.91
CA LEU A 35 1.14 4.89 -3.18
C LEU A 35 2.33 4.02 -3.60
N PRO A 36 3.41 4.61 -4.14
CA PRO A 36 4.68 3.91 -4.31
C PRO A 36 5.25 3.48 -2.95
N VAL A 37 5.76 2.26 -2.89
CA VAL A 37 6.40 1.70 -1.70
C VAL A 37 7.91 1.81 -1.88
N VAL A 38 8.58 2.52 -0.97
CA VAL A 38 10.01 2.83 -1.05
C VAL A 38 10.74 2.33 0.20
N GLU A 39 11.87 1.66 0.00
CA GLU A 39 12.76 1.19 1.07
C GLU A 39 14.21 1.53 0.72
N GLY A 40 14.95 2.15 1.65
CA GLY A 40 16.35 2.54 1.40
C GLY A 40 16.54 3.46 0.17
N GLY A 41 15.55 4.30 -0.14
CA GLY A 41 15.56 5.18 -1.32
C GLY A 41 15.27 4.47 -2.65
N ARG A 42 14.93 3.17 -2.63
CA ARG A 42 14.58 2.39 -3.82
C ARG A 42 13.09 2.11 -3.86
N LEU A 43 12.50 2.22 -5.05
CA LEU A 43 11.12 1.78 -5.29
C LEU A 43 11.08 0.24 -5.26
N VAL A 44 10.31 -0.31 -4.33
CA VAL A 44 10.18 -1.77 -4.13
C VAL A 44 8.79 -2.30 -4.45
N GLY A 45 7.79 -1.43 -4.64
CA GLY A 45 6.45 -1.84 -5.02
C GLY A 45 5.46 -0.68 -5.18
N ILE A 46 4.20 -1.03 -5.34
CA ILE A 46 3.07 -0.12 -5.42
C ILE A 46 1.90 -0.70 -4.64
N LEU A 47 1.19 0.14 -3.87
CA LEU A 47 -0.07 -0.18 -3.23
C LEU A 47 -1.18 0.60 -3.91
N THR A 48 -2.23 -0.08 -4.39
CA THR A 48 -3.35 0.54 -5.08
C THR A 48 -4.66 0.39 -4.29
N VAL A 49 -5.68 1.17 -4.65
CA VAL A 49 -7.03 1.02 -4.07
C VAL A 49 -7.60 -0.38 -4.36
N ILE A 50 -7.26 -0.99 -5.50
CA ILE A 50 -7.75 -2.34 -5.84
C ILE A 50 -7.15 -3.38 -4.89
N ASP A 51 -5.88 -3.26 -4.51
CA ASP A 51 -5.26 -4.14 -3.51
C ASP A 51 -5.97 -4.01 -2.15
N MET A 52 -6.27 -2.77 -1.74
CA MET A 52 -7.03 -2.49 -0.52
C MET A 52 -8.44 -3.11 -0.54
N LEU A 53 -9.14 -3.00 -1.67
CA LEU A 53 -10.46 -3.61 -1.86
C LEU A 53 -10.38 -5.14 -1.82
N ALA A 54 -9.36 -5.74 -2.43
CA ALA A 54 -9.16 -7.18 -2.39
C ALA A 54 -8.97 -7.69 -0.95
N VAL A 55 -8.19 -6.97 -0.14
CA VAL A 55 -8.04 -7.25 1.30
C VAL A 55 -9.38 -7.11 2.02
N LEU A 56 -10.13 -6.04 1.77
CA LEU A 56 -11.45 -5.83 2.39
C LEU A 56 -12.44 -6.96 2.04
N VAL A 57 -12.53 -7.34 0.77
CA VAL A 57 -13.36 -8.46 0.32
C VAL A 57 -12.96 -9.73 1.07
N ARG A 58 -11.65 -10.02 1.14
CA ARG A 58 -11.14 -11.18 1.87
C ARG A 58 -11.51 -11.16 3.36
N VAL A 59 -11.42 -10.01 4.02
CA VAL A 59 -11.81 -9.84 5.44
C VAL A 59 -13.32 -10.08 5.60
N LEU A 60 -14.16 -9.47 4.76
CA LEU A 60 -15.62 -9.58 4.83
C LEU A 60 -16.13 -10.98 4.48
N SER A 61 -15.45 -11.69 3.58
CA SER A 61 -15.76 -13.09 3.24
C SER A 61 -15.29 -14.11 4.29
N GLY A 62 -14.85 -13.67 5.49
CA GLY A 62 -14.43 -14.55 6.58
C GLY A 62 -12.99 -15.07 6.46
N GLY A 63 -12.19 -14.51 5.55
CA GLY A 63 -10.88 -15.02 5.16
C GLY A 63 -9.68 -14.33 5.82
N ILE A 64 -9.58 -14.33 7.15
CA ILE A 64 -8.28 -14.16 7.83
C ILE A 64 -8.03 -15.38 8.70
N ALA A 65 -7.80 -16.53 8.06
CA ALA A 65 -7.27 -17.69 8.77
C ALA A 65 -5.92 -17.27 9.38
N GLN A 66 -5.90 -17.11 10.70
CA GLN A 66 -4.67 -16.86 11.45
C GLN A 66 -3.74 -18.05 11.21
N LYS A 67 -2.60 -17.84 10.56
CA LYS A 67 -1.47 -18.75 10.74
C LYS A 67 -0.96 -18.55 12.15
N SER A 68 -1.55 -19.27 13.10
CA SER A 68 -0.91 -19.60 14.37
C SER A 68 0.37 -20.34 14.02
N SER A 69 1.51 -19.66 14.18
CA SER A 69 2.82 -20.30 14.19
C SER A 69 2.96 -21.13 15.47
N ALA A 70 2.25 -22.26 15.51
CA ALA A 70 2.75 -23.42 16.22
C ALA A 70 3.82 -24.08 15.33
N GLN A 71 5.05 -23.56 15.36
CA GLN A 71 6.23 -24.35 15.05
C GLN A 71 7.48 -23.68 15.67
N SER A 72 7.70 -23.95 16.95
CA SER A 72 9.04 -24.04 17.53
C SER A 72 8.97 -25.07 18.67
N ARG A 73 8.98 -26.33 18.26
CA ARG A 73 9.65 -27.43 18.95
C ARG A 73 10.61 -28.03 17.95
#